data_AF-A0A952WSB5-F1
#
_entry.id   AF-A0A952WSB5-F1
#
_cell.length_a   1.000
_cell.length_b   1.000
_cell.length_c   1.000
_cell.angle_alpha   90.00
_cell.angle_beta   90.00
_cell.angle_gamma   90.00
#
_symmetry.space_group_name_H-M   'P 1'
#
loop_
_entity.id
_entity.type
_entity.pdbx_description
1 polymer ?
#
loop_
_entity_poly.entity_id
_entity_poly.type
_entity_poly.pdbx_seq_one_letter_code
_entity_poly.pdbx_strand_id
1 'polypeptide(L)'
;MPMAPVEVLEAAGLDSCAGPSRGIALGAALDQRLFLHAFGPIYDEVKDFKRTRMAWPRLAQLAALARAVARLGIPGDFAEFGTWRGGSLYLVAETWRRLEQNRDLIAFDSFAGLPPTAPRDGAALHQGQFADVDVNEVRAFFAARGLSRVHLVQGWFQQTISALDGRTLALAHIDCDTYDSAIAVLARAWDSLAPGGFLVVDDYAHPDCPGVTIAVEEFFARRNEIVWQTPMPESATAPGLNCSCWIRKDGGPDADQSSNAARAAHDPGSLRSRLVELTAQVCAARGLRRIALYGAGRHTESILPGPWPAAGVQVVAVLDDHAAANRPSIAGVPIVRPEALPVPIDAVVVSSDRFEEAIAARAAAVFAPRGVPVLKLYGR
;
A
#
# COMPACT_ATOMS: atom_id res chain seq x y z
N MET A 1 -9.27 10.73 20.03
CA MET A 1 -8.05 10.14 19.43
C MET A 1 -8.45 9.33 18.21
N PRO A 2 -7.77 9.39 17.03
CA PRO A 2 -8.05 8.36 16.03
C PRO A 2 -7.84 7.04 16.73
N MET A 3 -8.75 6.10 16.54
CA MET A 3 -8.62 4.84 17.24
C MET A 3 -7.34 4.18 16.76
N ALA A 4 -6.37 4.00 17.65
CA ALA A 4 -5.20 3.18 17.38
C ALA A 4 -5.69 1.82 16.85
N PRO A 5 -4.91 1.05 16.07
CA PRO A 5 -5.33 -0.28 15.63
C PRO A 5 -5.92 -1.11 16.78
N VAL A 6 -5.36 -0.94 17.99
CA VAL A 6 -5.90 -1.50 19.23
C VAL A 6 -7.29 -1.02 19.64
N GLU A 7 -7.58 0.27 19.56
CA GLU A 7 -8.87 0.84 19.95
C GLU A 7 -10.00 0.49 18.96
N VAL A 8 -9.68 0.35 17.66
CA VAL A 8 -10.63 -0.15 16.64
C VAL A 8 -11.05 -1.60 16.94
N LEU A 9 -10.12 -2.39 17.46
CA LEU A 9 -10.32 -3.80 17.74
C LEU A 9 -10.98 -4.04 19.10
N GLU A 10 -10.70 -3.18 20.08
CA GLU A 10 -11.44 -3.07 21.35
C GLU A 10 -12.91 -2.76 21.09
N ALA A 11 -13.20 -1.74 20.27
CA ALA A 11 -14.57 -1.40 19.87
C ALA A 11 -15.24 -2.53 19.06
N ALA A 12 -14.46 -3.27 18.25
CA ALA A 12 -14.95 -4.44 17.53
C ALA A 12 -15.02 -5.72 18.38
N GLY A 13 -14.77 -5.69 19.70
CA GLY A 13 -14.87 -6.85 20.59
C GLY A 13 -13.99 -8.04 20.18
N LEU A 14 -12.82 -7.78 19.61
CA LEU A 14 -11.85 -8.82 19.18
C LEU A 14 -10.90 -9.26 20.34
N ASP A 15 -11.08 -8.72 21.54
CA ASP A 15 -10.20 -8.90 22.72
C ASP A 15 -10.54 -10.03 23.71
N SER A 16 -11.39 -11.00 23.37
CA SER A 16 -11.74 -12.04 24.35
C SER A 16 -10.69 -13.16 24.44
N CYS A 17 -9.51 -12.87 24.98
CA CYS A 17 -8.59 -13.83 25.63
C CYS A 17 -7.84 -13.11 26.77
N ALA A 18 -8.18 -13.41 28.03
CA ALA A 18 -7.73 -12.69 29.22
C ALA A 18 -6.22 -12.82 29.53
N GLY A 19 -5.53 -11.71 29.81
CA GLY A 19 -4.16 -11.71 30.38
C GLY A 19 -3.50 -10.31 30.46
N PRO A 20 -2.47 -10.11 31.31
CA PRO A 20 -1.99 -8.78 31.76
C PRO A 20 -1.04 -8.04 30.80
N SER A 21 -0.79 -8.57 29.60
CA SER A 21 0.16 -7.99 28.64
C SER A 21 -0.58 -7.27 27.51
N ARG A 22 -0.97 -6.01 27.77
CA ARG A 22 -1.67 -5.13 26.83
C ARG A 22 -0.75 -4.68 25.69
N GLY A 23 -1.22 -4.79 24.46
CA GLY A 23 -0.58 -4.25 23.25
C GLY A 23 -0.49 -5.22 22.08
N ILE A 24 -1.58 -5.93 21.73
CA ILE A 24 -1.54 -6.96 20.68
C ILE A 24 -2.82 -6.99 19.85
N ALA A 25 -3.25 -5.86 19.32
CA ALA A 25 -4.50 -5.77 18.58
C ALA A 25 -4.20 -5.51 17.09
N LEU A 26 -3.73 -6.61 16.52
CA LEU A 26 -3.55 -7.06 15.14
C LEU A 26 -2.56 -8.23 15.28
N GLY A 27 -1.62 -8.11 16.22
CA GLY A 27 -0.75 -9.20 16.65
C GLY A 27 -1.48 -10.40 17.30
N ALA A 28 -2.68 -10.24 17.89
CA ALA A 28 -3.48 -11.36 18.41
C ALA A 28 -4.35 -11.99 17.33
N ALA A 29 -4.64 -11.24 16.25
CA ALA A 29 -5.04 -11.83 14.96
C ALA A 29 -3.86 -12.53 14.27
N LEU A 30 -2.64 -12.32 14.76
CA LEU A 30 -1.40 -12.94 14.31
C LEU A 30 -0.78 -13.83 15.40
N ASP A 31 -1.57 -14.39 16.31
CA ASP A 31 -1.16 -15.66 16.91
C ASP A 31 -1.49 -16.72 15.87
N GLN A 32 -0.45 -17.29 15.26
CA GLN A 32 -0.60 -18.38 14.30
C GLN A 32 -1.47 -19.50 14.86
N ARG A 33 -1.40 -19.79 16.16
CA ARG A 33 -2.22 -20.81 16.82
C ARG A 33 -3.69 -20.42 16.86
N LEU A 34 -4.03 -19.16 17.16
CA LEU A 34 -5.41 -18.68 17.15
C LEU A 34 -5.98 -18.67 15.73
N PHE A 35 -5.19 -18.21 14.76
CA PHE A 35 -5.57 -18.25 13.35
C PHE A 35 -5.80 -19.69 12.89
N LEU A 36 -4.86 -20.60 13.12
CA LEU A 36 -5.00 -22.01 12.77
C LEU A 36 -6.09 -22.71 13.58
N HIS A 37 -6.39 -22.29 14.82
CA HIS A 37 -7.53 -22.83 15.56
C HIS A 37 -8.86 -22.41 14.93
N ALA A 38 -8.99 -21.15 14.51
CA ALA A 38 -10.23 -20.64 13.92
C ALA A 38 -10.41 -21.05 12.44
N PHE A 39 -9.31 -21.06 11.67
CA PHE A 39 -9.31 -21.19 10.21
C PHE A 39 -8.47 -22.36 9.71
N GLY A 40 -7.88 -23.18 10.58
CA GLY A 40 -6.99 -24.29 10.21
C GLY A 40 -7.50 -25.15 9.07
N PRO A 41 -8.72 -25.71 9.13
CA PRO A 41 -9.25 -26.51 8.03
C PRO A 41 -9.33 -25.76 6.69
N ILE A 42 -9.68 -24.48 6.71
CA ILE A 42 -9.72 -23.63 5.51
C ILE A 42 -8.30 -23.32 5.04
N TYR A 43 -7.40 -23.00 5.96
CA TYR A 43 -6.00 -22.71 5.69
C TYR A 43 -5.31 -23.92 5.04
N ASP A 44 -5.43 -25.10 5.64
CA ASP A 44 -4.88 -26.35 5.12
C ASP A 44 -5.44 -26.62 3.73
N GLU A 45 -6.75 -26.49 3.54
CA GLU A 45 -7.38 -26.63 2.23
C GLU A 45 -6.80 -25.66 1.18
N VAL A 46 -6.68 -24.36 1.48
CA VAL A 46 -6.16 -23.41 0.50
C VAL A 46 -4.66 -23.55 0.26
N LYS A 47 -3.89 -24.08 1.23
CA LYS A 47 -2.45 -24.31 1.08
C LYS A 47 -2.13 -25.65 0.40
N ASP A 48 -2.75 -26.74 0.84
CA ASP A 48 -2.52 -28.09 0.32
C ASP A 48 -2.90 -28.20 -1.16
N PHE A 49 -4.01 -27.56 -1.55
CA PHE A 49 -4.45 -27.51 -2.94
C PHE A 49 -3.89 -26.31 -3.72
N LYS A 50 -2.93 -25.58 -3.13
CA LYS A 50 -2.28 -24.40 -3.75
C LYS A 50 -3.31 -23.42 -4.34
N ARG A 51 -4.33 -23.07 -3.56
CA ARG A 51 -5.36 -22.10 -3.94
C ARG A 51 -4.97 -20.66 -3.64
N THR A 52 -3.95 -20.45 -2.80
CA THR A 52 -3.35 -19.13 -2.53
C THR A 52 -1.84 -19.22 -2.30
N ARG A 53 -1.11 -18.23 -2.80
CA ARG A 53 0.32 -18.05 -2.51
C ARG A 53 0.57 -17.19 -1.27
N MET A 54 -0.44 -16.48 -0.78
CA MET A 54 -0.34 -15.68 0.45
C MET A 54 0.10 -16.55 1.62
N ALA A 55 0.95 -15.95 2.46
CA ALA A 55 1.35 -16.54 3.72
C ALA A 55 0.25 -16.32 4.77
N TRP A 56 0.27 -17.16 5.81
CA TRP A 56 -0.73 -17.12 6.88
C TRP A 56 -0.91 -15.74 7.54
N PRO A 57 0.11 -14.88 7.75
CA PRO A 57 -0.09 -13.58 8.39
C PRO A 57 -1.03 -12.67 7.58
N ARG A 58 -0.87 -12.66 6.25
CA ARG A 58 -1.68 -11.86 5.34
C ARG A 58 -3.11 -12.39 5.25
N LEU A 59 -3.26 -13.72 5.20
CA LEU A 59 -4.57 -14.37 5.29
C LEU A 59 -5.29 -14.05 6.62
N ALA A 60 -4.56 -14.08 7.73
CA ALA A 60 -5.08 -13.76 9.04
C ALA A 60 -5.53 -12.29 9.16
N GLN A 61 -4.75 -11.36 8.60
CA GLN A 61 -5.15 -9.96 8.48
C GLN A 61 -6.44 -9.81 7.67
N LEU A 62 -6.52 -10.44 6.50
CA LEU A 62 -7.68 -10.33 5.62
C LEU A 62 -8.95 -10.85 6.34
N ALA A 63 -8.84 -11.98 7.04
CA ALA A 63 -9.92 -12.51 7.87
C ALA A 63 -10.29 -11.56 9.02
N ALA A 64 -9.31 -10.96 9.70
CA ALA A 64 -9.54 -10.01 10.78
C ALA A 64 -10.29 -8.76 10.31
N LEU A 65 -9.89 -8.18 9.17
CA LEU A 65 -10.54 -7.02 8.58
C LEU A 65 -11.95 -7.37 8.05
N ALA A 66 -12.14 -8.56 7.48
CA ALA A 66 -13.47 -9.05 7.12
C ALA A 66 -14.40 -9.17 8.36
N ARG A 67 -13.88 -9.64 9.50
CA ARG A 67 -14.63 -9.65 10.78
C ARG A 67 -14.92 -8.23 11.27
N ALA A 68 -13.97 -7.31 11.18
CA ALA A 68 -14.14 -5.92 11.58
C ALA A 68 -15.26 -5.24 10.78
N VAL A 69 -15.27 -5.43 9.45
CA VAL A 69 -16.35 -4.97 8.57
C VAL A 69 -17.73 -5.42 9.04
N ALA A 70 -17.87 -6.71 9.33
CA ALA A 70 -19.14 -7.28 9.78
C ALA A 70 -19.58 -6.70 11.13
N ARG A 71 -18.64 -6.57 12.09
CA ARG A 71 -18.94 -6.11 13.45
C ARG A 71 -19.25 -4.62 13.52
N LEU A 72 -18.55 -3.81 12.74
CA LEU A 72 -18.78 -2.36 12.67
C LEU A 72 -20.01 -2.02 11.78
N GLY A 73 -20.66 -3.02 11.19
CA GLY A 73 -21.82 -2.80 10.33
C GLY A 73 -21.50 -1.97 9.08
N ILE A 74 -20.26 -2.01 8.59
CA ILE A 74 -19.85 -1.23 7.41
C ILE A 74 -20.61 -1.78 6.20
N PRO A 75 -21.35 -0.97 5.44
CA PRO A 75 -22.13 -1.44 4.30
C PRO A 75 -21.23 -1.73 3.08
N GLY A 76 -21.65 -2.67 2.25
CA GLY A 76 -20.99 -2.97 0.97
C GLY A 76 -20.42 -4.39 0.84
N ASP A 77 -19.86 -4.67 -0.32
CA ASP A 77 -19.39 -5.99 -0.73
C ASP A 77 -17.88 -6.18 -0.54
N PHE A 78 -17.37 -7.35 -0.91
CA PHE A 78 -15.93 -7.60 -1.05
C PHE A 78 -15.52 -7.56 -2.52
N ALA A 79 -14.38 -6.93 -2.83
CA ALA A 79 -13.73 -7.07 -4.13
C ALA A 79 -12.27 -7.47 -3.97
N GLU A 80 -11.81 -8.43 -4.77
CA GLU A 80 -10.42 -8.85 -4.90
C GLU A 80 -9.92 -8.60 -6.32
N PHE A 81 -8.73 -8.00 -6.45
CA PHE A 81 -8.07 -7.71 -7.72
C PHE A 81 -6.78 -8.53 -7.83
N GLY A 82 -6.84 -9.60 -8.60
CA GLY A 82 -5.87 -10.70 -8.59
C GLY A 82 -6.36 -11.82 -7.68
N THR A 83 -7.08 -12.76 -8.26
CA THR A 83 -7.74 -13.86 -7.56
C THR A 83 -6.96 -15.16 -7.67
N TRP A 84 -6.20 -15.35 -8.76
CA TRP A 84 -5.54 -16.59 -9.14
C TRP A 84 -6.50 -17.78 -8.94
N ARG A 85 -6.19 -18.68 -7.99
CA ARG A 85 -6.97 -19.89 -7.70
C ARG A 85 -8.03 -19.72 -6.60
N GLY A 86 -8.26 -18.50 -6.11
CA GLY A 86 -9.41 -18.11 -5.28
C GLY A 86 -9.32 -18.41 -3.78
N GLY A 87 -8.14 -18.75 -3.25
CA GLY A 87 -7.99 -19.16 -1.84
C GLY A 87 -8.23 -18.03 -0.82
N SER A 88 -7.75 -16.82 -1.10
CA SER A 88 -7.96 -15.63 -0.26
C SER A 88 -9.42 -15.19 -0.26
N LEU A 89 -10.05 -15.10 -1.44
CA LEU A 89 -11.48 -14.85 -1.55
C LEU A 89 -12.32 -15.89 -0.80
N TYR A 90 -11.99 -17.18 -0.91
CA TYR A 90 -12.68 -18.24 -0.16
C TYR A 90 -12.56 -18.06 1.36
N LEU A 91 -11.39 -17.66 1.86
CA LEU A 91 -11.23 -17.35 3.29
C LEU A 91 -12.16 -16.21 3.75
N VAL A 92 -12.28 -15.14 2.95
CA VAL A 92 -13.21 -14.03 3.23
C VAL A 92 -14.65 -14.51 3.17
N ALA A 93 -15.01 -15.30 2.15
CA ALA A 93 -16.34 -15.86 1.98
C ALA A 93 -16.76 -16.70 3.19
N GLU A 94 -15.88 -17.59 3.66
CA GLU A 94 -16.12 -18.41 4.84
C GLU A 94 -16.20 -17.59 6.13
N THR A 95 -15.36 -16.56 6.25
CA THR A 95 -15.40 -15.64 7.39
C THR A 95 -16.77 -14.96 7.48
N TRP A 96 -17.26 -14.43 6.37
CA TRP A 96 -18.55 -13.76 6.30
C TRP A 96 -19.73 -14.73 6.42
N ARG A 97 -19.63 -15.93 5.84
CA ARG A 97 -20.64 -16.99 6.01
C ARG A 97 -20.82 -17.37 7.48
N ARG A 98 -19.73 -17.52 8.23
CA ARG A 98 -19.75 -17.82 9.69
C ARG A 98 -20.30 -16.69 10.55
N LEU A 99 -20.28 -15.46 10.03
CA LEU A 99 -20.86 -14.27 10.66
C LEU A 99 -22.24 -13.91 10.09
N GLU A 100 -22.84 -14.84 9.34
CA GLU A 100 -24.16 -14.68 8.72
C GLU A 100 -24.28 -13.42 7.85
N GLN A 101 -23.17 -13.02 7.22
CA GLN A 101 -23.12 -11.88 6.31
C GLN A 101 -23.47 -12.34 4.89
N ASN A 102 -24.53 -11.76 4.34
CA ASN A 102 -25.01 -12.00 2.98
C ASN A 102 -24.54 -10.89 2.04
N ARG A 103 -23.25 -10.90 1.70
CA ARG A 103 -22.58 -9.91 0.84
C ARG A 103 -22.10 -10.56 -0.44
N ASP A 104 -21.98 -9.77 -1.50
CA ASP A 104 -21.38 -10.25 -2.73
C ASP A 104 -19.85 -10.26 -2.62
N LEU A 105 -19.22 -11.19 -3.33
CA LEU A 105 -17.76 -11.26 -3.46
C LEU A 105 -17.41 -11.17 -4.93
N ILE A 106 -16.63 -10.17 -5.30
CA ILE A 106 -16.33 -9.87 -6.70
C ILE A 106 -14.85 -10.16 -6.92
N ALA A 107 -14.54 -11.09 -7.80
CA ALA A 107 -13.17 -11.52 -8.08
C ALA A 107 -12.77 -11.07 -9.47
N PHE A 108 -11.85 -10.11 -9.55
CA PHE A 108 -11.29 -9.61 -10.80
C PHE A 108 -9.96 -10.31 -11.07
N ASP A 109 -9.84 -10.96 -12.23
CA ASP A 109 -8.58 -11.56 -12.67
C ASP A 109 -8.56 -11.70 -14.19
N SER A 110 -7.38 -11.64 -14.80
CA SER A 110 -7.23 -11.96 -16.22
C SER A 110 -7.42 -13.46 -16.49
N PHE A 111 -7.11 -14.30 -15.50
CA PHE A 111 -6.85 -15.73 -15.59
C PHE A 111 -5.83 -16.09 -16.69
N ALA A 112 -4.99 -15.12 -17.05
CA ALA A 112 -3.95 -15.21 -18.08
C ALA A 112 -2.57 -14.81 -17.52
N GLY A 113 -2.46 -14.67 -16.19
CA GLY A 113 -1.26 -14.22 -15.49
C GLY A 113 -1.02 -12.71 -15.59
N LEU A 114 0.21 -12.31 -15.23
CA LEU A 114 0.61 -10.90 -15.19
C LEU A 114 0.67 -10.26 -16.59
N PRO A 115 0.32 -8.97 -16.70
CA PRO A 115 0.55 -8.19 -17.92
C PRO A 115 2.06 -7.98 -18.17
N PRO A 116 2.46 -7.37 -19.30
CA PRO A 116 3.84 -6.91 -19.48
C PRO A 116 4.32 -6.05 -18.30
N THR A 117 5.50 -6.37 -17.76
CA THR A 117 6.09 -5.67 -16.61
C THR A 117 7.00 -4.53 -17.05
N ALA A 118 7.22 -3.56 -16.17
CA ALA A 118 8.13 -2.43 -16.38
C ALA A 118 9.33 -2.50 -15.42
N PRO A 119 10.45 -1.80 -15.70
CA PRO A 119 11.61 -1.80 -14.78
C PRO A 119 11.30 -1.36 -13.35
N ARG A 120 10.22 -0.60 -13.12
CA ARG A 120 9.75 -0.19 -11.78
C ARG A 120 9.15 -1.32 -10.97
N ASP A 121 8.76 -2.42 -11.61
CA ASP A 121 8.16 -3.60 -10.97
C ASP A 121 9.22 -4.58 -10.46
N GLY A 122 10.51 -4.27 -10.63
CA GLY A 122 11.60 -5.18 -10.26
C GLY A 122 11.90 -6.23 -11.32
N ALA A 123 12.88 -7.09 -11.04
CA ALA A 123 13.37 -8.10 -12.00
C ALA A 123 12.74 -9.49 -11.80
N ALA A 124 12.01 -9.70 -10.70
CA ALA A 124 11.41 -10.98 -10.36
C ALA A 124 10.13 -11.29 -11.15
N LEU A 125 9.42 -10.23 -11.57
CA LEU A 125 8.14 -10.34 -12.25
C LEU A 125 8.30 -10.40 -13.77
N HIS A 126 7.53 -11.27 -14.42
CA HIS A 126 7.49 -11.40 -15.87
C HIS A 126 6.07 -11.63 -16.40
N GLN A 127 5.84 -11.25 -17.66
CA GLN A 127 4.56 -11.44 -18.33
C GLN A 127 4.13 -12.91 -18.32
N GLY A 128 2.85 -13.16 -18.03
CA GLY A 128 2.27 -14.50 -17.98
C GLY A 128 2.62 -15.29 -16.72
N GLN A 129 3.39 -14.72 -15.79
CA GLN A 129 3.56 -15.31 -14.46
C GLN A 129 2.18 -15.50 -13.81
N PHE A 130 1.97 -16.64 -13.15
CA PHE A 130 0.70 -17.06 -12.56
C PHE A 130 -0.44 -17.40 -13.56
N ALA A 131 -0.14 -17.56 -14.86
CA ALA A 131 -1.10 -18.05 -15.85
C ALA A 131 -1.48 -19.54 -15.68
N ASP A 132 -0.93 -20.23 -14.67
CA ASP A 132 -1.20 -21.64 -14.35
C ASP A 132 -2.55 -21.82 -13.60
N VAL A 133 -3.62 -21.27 -14.17
CA VAL A 133 -4.97 -21.31 -13.62
C VAL A 133 -6.03 -21.48 -14.72
N ASP A 134 -7.00 -22.36 -14.48
CA ASP A 134 -8.21 -22.46 -15.28
C ASP A 134 -9.37 -21.82 -14.51
N VAL A 135 -9.96 -20.77 -15.11
CA VAL A 135 -11.14 -20.08 -14.55
C VAL A 135 -12.32 -21.02 -14.29
N ASN A 136 -12.47 -22.10 -15.06
CA ASN A 136 -13.53 -23.09 -14.85
C ASN A 136 -13.29 -23.91 -13.60
N GLU A 137 -12.04 -24.24 -13.28
CA GLU A 137 -11.69 -24.91 -12.02
C GLU A 137 -11.96 -24.00 -10.82
N VAL A 138 -11.70 -22.69 -10.94
CA VAL A 138 -12.02 -21.70 -9.90
C VAL A 138 -13.54 -21.60 -9.71
N ARG A 139 -14.30 -21.54 -10.80
CA ARG A 139 -15.76 -21.54 -10.77
C ARG A 139 -16.33 -22.81 -10.12
N ALA A 140 -15.81 -23.97 -10.50
CA ALA A 140 -16.20 -25.26 -9.93
C ALA A 140 -15.85 -25.35 -8.44
N PHE A 141 -14.69 -24.82 -8.04
CA PHE A 141 -14.27 -24.75 -6.65
C PHE A 141 -15.25 -23.95 -5.78
N PHE A 142 -15.65 -22.76 -6.24
CA PHE A 142 -16.65 -21.94 -5.54
C PHE A 142 -18.04 -22.59 -5.53
N ALA A 143 -18.48 -23.17 -6.65
CA ALA A 143 -19.76 -23.86 -6.74
C ALA A 143 -19.85 -25.07 -5.79
N ALA A 144 -18.78 -25.86 -5.71
CA ALA A 144 -18.69 -27.02 -4.81
C ALA A 144 -18.77 -26.65 -3.32
N ARG A 145 -18.45 -25.39 -2.97
CA ARG A 145 -18.55 -24.82 -1.62
C ARG A 145 -19.85 -24.04 -1.39
N GLY A 146 -20.77 -24.04 -2.35
CA GLY A 146 -22.04 -23.34 -2.25
C GLY A 146 -21.91 -21.82 -2.27
N LEU A 147 -20.80 -21.27 -2.78
CA LEU A 147 -20.54 -19.84 -2.82
C LEU A 147 -21.23 -19.17 -4.02
N SER A 148 -22.57 -19.11 -3.98
CA SER A 148 -23.41 -18.59 -5.06
C SER A 148 -23.33 -17.08 -5.28
N ARG A 149 -22.75 -16.33 -4.34
CA ARG A 149 -22.60 -14.86 -4.39
C ARG A 149 -21.21 -14.41 -4.86
N VAL A 150 -20.43 -15.35 -5.40
CA VAL A 150 -19.12 -15.05 -5.98
C VAL A 150 -19.30 -14.71 -7.46
N HIS A 151 -18.90 -13.51 -7.83
CA HIS A 151 -18.93 -12.99 -9.20
C HIS A 151 -17.51 -12.96 -9.76
N LEU A 152 -17.19 -13.93 -10.62
CA LEU A 152 -15.92 -13.94 -11.35
C LEU A 152 -15.98 -12.99 -12.54
N VAL A 153 -15.12 -11.98 -12.53
CA VAL A 153 -14.96 -10.99 -13.59
C VAL A 153 -13.64 -11.25 -14.31
N GLN A 154 -13.71 -11.98 -15.41
CA GLN A 154 -12.55 -12.35 -16.21
C GLN A 154 -12.16 -11.23 -17.18
N GLY A 155 -10.89 -10.80 -17.13
CA GLY A 155 -10.29 -9.87 -18.07
C GLY A 155 -9.32 -8.89 -17.41
N TRP A 156 -8.59 -8.13 -18.22
CA TRP A 156 -7.67 -7.11 -17.73
C TRP A 156 -8.42 -5.99 -17.01
N PHE A 157 -7.87 -5.48 -15.90
CA PHE A 157 -8.56 -4.50 -15.05
C PHE A 157 -9.06 -3.29 -15.83
N GLN A 158 -8.28 -2.76 -16.77
CA GLN A 158 -8.68 -1.60 -17.60
C GLN A 158 -9.96 -1.84 -18.41
N GLN A 159 -10.28 -3.11 -18.69
CA GLN A 159 -11.48 -3.52 -19.44
C GLN A 159 -12.64 -3.88 -18.51
N THR A 160 -12.34 -4.33 -17.29
CA THR A 160 -13.32 -4.95 -16.40
C THR A 160 -13.68 -4.12 -15.18
N ILE A 161 -12.89 -3.09 -14.82
CA ILE A 161 -13.07 -2.33 -13.59
C ILE A 161 -14.42 -1.60 -13.49
N SER A 162 -15.10 -1.38 -14.63
CA SER A 162 -16.46 -0.87 -14.69
C SER A 162 -17.51 -1.83 -14.10
N ALA A 163 -17.18 -3.09 -13.83
CA ALA A 163 -18.09 -3.98 -13.10
C ALA A 163 -18.32 -3.55 -11.63
N LEU A 164 -17.53 -2.59 -11.13
CA LEU A 164 -17.76 -1.91 -9.85
C LEU A 164 -18.77 -0.75 -9.95
N ASP A 165 -19.25 -0.40 -11.14
CA ASP A 165 -20.17 0.72 -11.32
C ASP A 165 -21.46 0.51 -10.53
N GLY A 166 -21.78 1.50 -9.68
CA GLY A 166 -22.94 1.45 -8.79
C GLY A 166 -22.79 0.53 -7.58
N ARG A 167 -21.64 -0.15 -7.40
CA ARG A 167 -21.37 -0.99 -6.23
C ARG A 167 -20.72 -0.19 -5.11
N THR A 168 -21.04 -0.59 -3.89
CA THR A 168 -20.38 -0.11 -2.66
C THR A 168 -19.56 -1.25 -2.08
N LEU A 169 -18.29 -1.02 -1.77
CA LEU A 169 -17.40 -2.00 -1.16
C LEU A 169 -17.25 -1.71 0.33
N ALA A 170 -17.25 -2.75 1.16
CA ALA A 170 -16.87 -2.64 2.56
C ALA A 170 -15.40 -3.05 2.80
N LEU A 171 -14.90 -3.94 1.94
CA LEU A 171 -13.53 -4.43 1.95
C LEU A 171 -13.04 -4.59 0.51
N ALA A 172 -11.86 -4.06 0.20
CA ALA A 172 -11.19 -4.25 -1.09
C ALA A 172 -9.79 -4.83 -0.85
N HIS A 173 -9.42 -5.85 -1.63
CA HIS A 173 -8.11 -6.50 -1.58
C HIS A 173 -7.42 -6.38 -2.94
N ILE A 174 -6.29 -5.69 -3.00
CA ILE A 174 -5.48 -5.51 -4.22
C ILE A 174 -4.26 -6.43 -4.12
N ASP A 175 -4.16 -7.42 -4.99
CA ASP A 175 -3.09 -8.44 -5.02
C ASP A 175 -2.69 -8.70 -6.48
N CYS A 176 -2.04 -7.71 -7.11
CA CYS A 176 -1.82 -7.69 -8.56
C CYS A 176 -0.37 -7.46 -9.00
N ASP A 177 0.58 -7.54 -8.06
CA ASP A 177 2.05 -7.54 -8.18
C ASP A 177 2.73 -6.33 -8.87
N THR A 178 2.04 -5.60 -9.75
CA THR A 178 2.61 -4.61 -10.67
C THR A 178 2.05 -3.22 -10.41
N TYR A 179 2.86 -2.19 -10.65
CA TYR A 179 2.48 -0.79 -10.51
C TYR A 179 1.25 -0.45 -11.38
N ASP A 180 1.26 -0.83 -12.65
CA ASP A 180 0.19 -0.46 -13.59
C ASP A 180 -1.14 -1.10 -13.22
N SER A 181 -1.11 -2.34 -12.74
CA SER A 181 -2.31 -3.02 -12.25
C SER A 181 -2.82 -2.36 -10.97
N ALA A 182 -1.93 -2.05 -10.02
CA ALA A 182 -2.29 -1.43 -8.76
C ALA A 182 -2.93 -0.05 -8.98
N ILE A 183 -2.30 0.83 -9.79
CA ILE A 183 -2.87 2.14 -10.11
C ILE A 183 -4.21 2.04 -10.86
N ALA A 184 -4.36 1.07 -11.77
CA ALA A 184 -5.60 0.89 -12.51
C ALA A 184 -6.80 0.57 -11.60
N VAL A 185 -6.58 -0.12 -10.48
CA VAL A 185 -7.65 -0.51 -9.55
C VAL A 185 -7.78 0.41 -8.34
N LEU A 186 -6.69 1.00 -7.84
CA LEU A 186 -6.65 1.80 -6.61
C LEU A 186 -7.70 2.92 -6.61
N ALA A 187 -7.76 3.70 -7.67
CA ALA A 187 -8.72 4.81 -7.77
C ALA A 187 -10.17 4.33 -7.70
N ARG A 188 -10.50 3.30 -8.49
CA ARG A 188 -11.89 2.81 -8.56
C ARG A 188 -12.31 2.09 -7.29
N ALA A 189 -11.44 1.23 -6.76
CA ALA A 189 -11.68 0.52 -5.50
C ALA A 189 -11.87 1.53 -4.35
N TRP A 190 -11.01 2.56 -4.26
CA TRP A 190 -11.11 3.59 -3.24
C TRP A 190 -12.41 4.40 -3.34
N ASP A 191 -12.83 4.79 -4.55
CA ASP A 191 -14.06 5.55 -4.75
C ASP A 191 -15.30 4.72 -4.39
N SER A 192 -15.33 3.43 -4.73
CA SER A 192 -16.40 2.50 -4.39
C SER A 192 -16.41 2.08 -2.92
N LEU A 193 -15.31 2.28 -2.18
CA LEU A 193 -15.22 1.90 -0.76
C LEU A 193 -16.12 2.78 0.11
N ALA A 194 -16.94 2.17 0.96
CA ALA A 194 -17.78 2.86 1.92
C ALA A 194 -16.91 3.62 2.94
N PRO A 195 -17.40 4.76 3.47
CA PRO A 195 -16.81 5.37 4.65
C PRO A 195 -16.65 4.34 5.79
N GLY A 196 -15.46 4.26 6.36
CA GLY A 196 -15.10 3.30 7.40
C GLY A 196 -14.63 1.95 6.88
N GLY A 197 -14.82 1.67 5.59
CA GLY A 197 -14.36 0.46 4.92
C GLY A 197 -12.84 0.36 4.83
N PHE A 198 -12.37 -0.83 4.50
CA PHE A 198 -10.95 -1.16 4.47
C PHE A 198 -10.47 -1.46 3.05
N LEU A 199 -9.35 -0.85 2.67
CA LEU A 199 -8.55 -1.24 1.52
C LEU A 199 -7.33 -2.00 2.03
N VAL A 200 -7.06 -3.17 1.50
CA VAL A 200 -5.87 -3.98 1.76
C VAL A 200 -5.09 -4.08 0.47
N VAL A 201 -3.79 -3.80 0.51
CA VAL A 201 -2.90 -3.94 -0.64
C VAL A 201 -1.82 -4.93 -0.28
N ASP A 202 -1.84 -6.06 -0.98
CA ASP A 202 -0.80 -7.06 -0.91
C ASP A 202 0.47 -6.57 -1.62
N ASP A 203 1.59 -7.25 -1.37
CA ASP A 203 2.91 -6.93 -1.91
C ASP A 203 3.47 -5.52 -1.63
N TYR A 204 2.81 -4.75 -0.77
CA TYR A 204 3.32 -3.46 -0.31
C TYR A 204 4.59 -3.65 0.53
N ALA A 205 5.68 -2.97 0.15
CA ALA A 205 7.04 -3.18 0.66
C ALA A 205 7.61 -4.58 0.39
N HIS A 206 7.13 -5.30 -0.63
CA HIS A 206 7.76 -6.53 -1.11
C HIS A 206 8.99 -6.21 -1.98
N PRO A 207 10.17 -6.83 -1.71
CA PRO A 207 11.37 -6.57 -2.50
C PRO A 207 11.25 -6.97 -3.97
N ASP A 208 10.43 -8.00 -4.25
CA ASP A 208 10.17 -8.48 -5.61
C ASP A 208 9.05 -7.74 -6.34
N CYS A 209 8.27 -6.90 -5.63
CA CYS A 209 7.14 -6.15 -6.19
C CYS A 209 7.22 -4.64 -5.85
N PRO A 210 8.37 -3.95 -6.05
CA PRO A 210 8.54 -2.55 -5.66
C PRO A 210 7.52 -1.62 -6.33
N GLY A 211 7.00 -2.01 -7.50
CA GLY A 211 5.97 -1.26 -8.23
C GLY A 211 4.70 -1.04 -7.42
N VAL A 212 4.28 -2.02 -6.62
CA VAL A 212 3.07 -1.90 -5.78
C VAL A 212 3.26 -0.86 -4.69
N THR A 213 4.42 -0.85 -4.02
CA THR A 213 4.74 0.19 -3.04
C THR A 213 4.67 1.57 -3.69
N ILE A 214 5.30 1.76 -4.85
CA ILE A 214 5.30 3.04 -5.55
C ILE A 214 3.85 3.48 -5.86
N ALA A 215 3.00 2.56 -6.36
CA ALA A 215 1.60 2.85 -6.68
C ALA A 215 0.79 3.30 -5.47
N VAL A 216 0.89 2.57 -4.34
CA VAL A 216 0.19 2.92 -3.10
C VAL A 216 0.64 4.27 -2.60
N GLU A 217 1.95 4.48 -2.55
CA GLU A 217 2.53 5.70 -2.03
C GLU A 217 2.15 6.92 -2.88
N GLU A 218 2.25 6.84 -4.21
CA GLU A 218 1.83 7.91 -5.13
C GLU A 218 0.33 8.21 -5.00
N PHE A 219 -0.51 7.17 -4.90
CA PHE A 219 -1.94 7.35 -4.75
C PHE A 219 -2.30 8.03 -3.42
N PHE A 220 -1.68 7.65 -2.30
CA PHE A 220 -2.01 8.22 -0.99
C PHE A 220 -1.19 9.47 -0.61
N ALA A 221 -0.13 9.84 -1.36
CA ALA A 221 0.75 10.97 -1.05
C ALA A 221 0.03 12.31 -0.79
N ARG A 222 -1.09 12.54 -1.47
CA ARG A 222 -1.90 13.79 -1.37
C ARG A 222 -3.21 13.60 -0.63
N ARG A 223 -3.46 12.39 -0.11
CA ARG A 223 -4.63 12.03 0.67
C ARG A 223 -4.24 12.10 2.16
N ASN A 224 -5.16 12.53 3.00
CA ASN A 224 -4.91 12.60 4.45
C ASN A 224 -5.23 11.25 5.12
N GLU A 225 -4.84 10.16 4.48
CA GLU A 225 -5.14 8.80 4.93
C GLU A 225 -3.88 8.19 5.56
N ILE A 226 -4.08 7.34 6.57
CA ILE A 226 -2.98 6.63 7.21
C ILE A 226 -2.86 5.24 6.58
N VAL A 227 -1.69 4.95 6.01
CA VAL A 227 -1.37 3.62 5.48
C VAL A 227 -0.66 2.83 6.58
N TRP A 228 -1.36 1.81 7.08
CA TRP A 228 -0.86 0.93 8.12
C TRP A 228 -0.19 -0.27 7.48
N GLN A 229 1.12 -0.40 7.63
CA GLN A 229 1.79 -1.63 7.26
C GLN A 229 1.32 -2.75 8.19
N THR A 230 1.13 -3.95 7.64
CA THR A 230 0.77 -5.14 8.39
C THR A 230 1.85 -5.43 9.45
N PRO A 231 1.53 -5.30 10.76
CA PRO A 231 2.42 -5.71 11.83
C PRO A 231 2.63 -7.22 11.78
N MET A 232 3.69 -7.70 12.42
CA MET A 232 4.02 -9.12 12.49
C MET A 232 4.03 -9.64 13.91
N PRO A 233 3.76 -10.94 14.09
CA PRO A 233 4.19 -11.64 15.29
C PRO A 233 5.70 -11.87 15.22
N GLU A 234 6.37 -11.84 16.38
CA GLU A 234 7.81 -12.05 16.51
C GLU A 234 8.30 -13.38 15.89
N SER A 235 7.41 -14.36 15.72
CA SER A 235 7.72 -15.69 15.16
C SER A 235 7.90 -15.72 13.64
N ALA A 236 7.58 -14.64 12.93
CA ALA A 236 7.57 -14.62 11.47
C ALA A 236 8.66 -13.67 10.94
N THR A 237 9.89 -14.17 10.90
CA THR A 237 11.12 -13.44 10.57
C THR A 237 11.58 -13.58 9.11
N ALA A 238 10.85 -14.30 8.27
CA ALA A 238 11.26 -14.50 6.87
C ALA A 238 10.93 -13.29 5.98
N PRO A 239 11.82 -12.91 5.04
CA PRO A 239 11.55 -11.88 4.03
C PRO A 239 10.27 -12.17 3.24
N GLY A 240 9.49 -11.13 2.91
CA GLY A 240 8.25 -11.27 2.12
C GLY A 240 6.96 -11.53 2.92
N LEU A 241 7.07 -11.73 4.24
CA LEU A 241 5.90 -12.01 5.10
C LEU A 241 5.12 -10.75 5.54
N ASN A 242 5.78 -9.57 5.57
CA ASN A 242 5.22 -8.29 6.05
C ASN A 242 4.75 -7.40 4.92
N CYS A 243 4.62 -7.97 3.73
CA CYS A 243 4.52 -7.19 2.52
C CYS A 243 3.07 -6.96 2.17
N SER A 244 2.37 -6.26 3.05
CA SER A 244 1.01 -5.77 2.81
C SER A 244 0.78 -4.53 3.66
N CYS A 245 -0.19 -3.72 3.26
CA CYS A 245 -0.71 -2.64 4.06
C CYS A 245 -2.23 -2.62 4.01
N TRP A 246 -2.82 -1.88 4.94
CA TRP A 246 -4.23 -1.58 4.93
C TRP A 246 -4.49 -0.12 5.26
N ILE A 247 -5.59 0.38 4.71
CA ILE A 247 -6.07 1.75 4.86
C ILE A 247 -7.54 1.66 5.25
N ARG A 248 -7.92 2.35 6.32
CA ARG A 248 -9.33 2.55 6.66
C ARG A 248 -9.76 3.89 6.08
N LYS A 249 -10.78 3.90 5.23
CA LYS A 249 -11.31 5.14 4.64
C LYS A 249 -12.00 5.97 5.71
N ASP A 250 -11.65 7.26 5.76
CA ASP A 250 -12.26 8.21 6.69
C ASP A 250 -13.80 8.23 6.57
N GLY A 251 -14.47 8.40 7.72
CA GLY A 251 -15.94 8.41 7.86
C GLY A 251 -16.54 7.06 8.29
N GLY A 252 -17.87 6.99 8.43
CA GLY A 252 -18.61 5.78 8.84
C GLY A 252 -19.25 5.86 10.25
N PRO A 253 -20.02 4.84 10.67
CA PRO A 253 -20.50 4.73 12.04
C PRO A 253 -19.29 4.73 12.98
N ASP A 254 -19.24 5.67 13.92
CA ASP A 254 -18.14 5.99 14.85
C ASP A 254 -17.11 7.07 14.41
N ALA A 255 -17.34 7.81 13.33
CA ALA A 255 -16.40 8.84 12.85
C ALA A 255 -16.32 10.14 13.68
N ASP A 256 -17.00 10.25 14.83
CA ASP A 256 -17.16 11.53 15.52
C ASP A 256 -16.07 11.82 16.58
N GLN A 257 -15.49 13.03 16.45
CA GLN A 257 -14.70 13.83 17.44
C GLN A 257 -13.16 13.72 17.53
N SER A 258 -12.44 12.93 16.74
CA SER A 258 -11.03 12.66 17.05
C SER A 258 -9.94 13.07 16.04
N SER A 259 -10.33 13.58 14.88
CA SER A 259 -9.49 13.65 13.67
C SER A 259 -8.41 14.75 13.65
N ASN A 260 -8.35 15.66 14.62
CA ASN A 260 -7.43 16.81 14.56
C ASN A 260 -6.09 16.65 15.32
N ALA A 261 -5.99 15.79 16.34
CA ALA A 261 -4.78 15.71 17.16
C ALA A 261 -3.66 14.83 16.56
N ALA A 262 -4.03 13.77 15.83
CA ALA A 262 -3.04 12.86 15.22
C ALA A 262 -2.43 13.37 13.91
N ARG A 263 -3.07 14.36 13.28
CA ARG A 263 -2.51 15.06 12.10
C ARG A 263 -1.26 15.87 12.44
N ALA A 264 -0.95 16.07 13.73
CA ALA A 264 0.16 16.89 14.22
C ALA A 264 1.33 16.07 14.82
N ALA A 265 1.23 14.74 14.94
CA ALA A 265 2.31 13.90 15.43
C ALA A 265 3.11 13.33 14.25
N HIS A 266 4.26 13.95 13.96
CA HIS A 266 5.25 13.47 13.01
C HIS A 266 5.76 12.09 13.47
N ASP A 267 5.36 11.03 12.77
CA ASP A 267 5.76 9.64 12.98
C ASP A 267 6.78 9.21 11.89
N PRO A 268 7.96 8.69 12.24
CA PRO A 268 8.91 8.05 11.32
C PRO A 268 8.28 7.04 10.34
N GLY A 269 7.10 6.48 10.64
CA GLY A 269 6.33 5.56 9.79
C GLY A 269 5.43 6.17 8.71
N SER A 270 5.37 7.51 8.56
CA SER A 270 4.48 8.15 7.58
C SER A 270 4.83 7.82 6.11
N LEU A 271 3.82 7.70 5.25
CA LEU A 271 3.96 7.55 3.78
C LEU A 271 5.01 8.48 3.17
N ARG A 272 5.00 9.74 3.64
CA ARG A 272 5.96 10.76 3.24
C ARG A 272 7.40 10.36 3.55
N SER A 273 7.65 9.77 4.71
CA SER A 273 8.98 9.27 5.10
C SER A 273 9.42 8.10 4.21
N ARG A 274 8.49 7.20 3.85
CA ARG A 274 8.76 6.03 3.01
C ARG A 274 9.05 6.41 1.56
N LEU A 275 8.34 7.36 0.97
CA LEU A 275 8.64 7.87 -0.37
C LEU A 275 10.03 8.48 -0.47
N VAL A 276 10.45 9.19 0.56
CA VAL A 276 11.80 9.73 0.66
C VAL A 276 12.83 8.60 0.76
N GLU A 277 12.54 7.54 1.53
CA GLU A 277 13.38 6.35 1.63
C GLU A 277 13.51 5.58 0.32
N LEU A 278 12.39 5.29 -0.36
CA LEU A 278 12.39 4.65 -1.67
C LEU A 278 13.14 5.48 -2.69
N THR A 279 12.96 6.81 -2.67
CA THR A 279 13.70 7.70 -3.58
C THR A 279 15.20 7.66 -3.30
N ALA A 280 15.62 7.60 -2.04
CA ALA A 280 17.03 7.43 -1.68
C ALA A 280 17.58 6.07 -2.16
N GLN A 281 16.81 4.99 -2.03
CA GLN A 281 17.17 3.66 -2.53
C GLN A 281 17.25 3.62 -4.07
N VAL A 282 16.32 4.25 -4.77
CA VAL A 282 16.34 4.39 -6.23
C VAL A 282 17.57 5.16 -6.70
N CYS A 283 17.94 6.24 -5.99
CA CYS A 283 19.16 6.97 -6.26
C CYS A 283 20.38 6.05 -6.12
N ALA A 284 20.48 5.33 -4.99
CA ALA A 284 21.58 4.41 -4.74
C ALA A 284 21.69 3.29 -5.80
N ALA A 285 20.57 2.66 -6.15
CA ALA A 285 20.51 1.59 -7.15
C ALA A 285 20.92 2.05 -8.55
N ARG A 286 20.66 3.33 -8.89
CA ARG A 286 21.06 3.95 -10.15
C ARG A 286 22.47 4.56 -10.12
N GLY A 287 23.20 4.41 -9.02
CA GLY A 287 24.53 5.00 -8.85
C GLY A 287 24.52 6.53 -8.69
N LEU A 288 23.37 7.12 -8.37
CA LEU A 288 23.20 8.56 -8.13
C LEU A 288 23.60 8.85 -6.68
N ARG A 289 24.82 9.34 -6.48
CA ARG A 289 25.43 9.46 -5.15
C ARG A 289 25.39 10.87 -4.60
N ARG A 290 25.41 11.89 -5.45
CA ARG A 290 25.33 13.30 -5.06
C ARG A 290 24.09 13.92 -5.66
N ILE A 291 23.15 14.33 -4.83
CA ILE A 291 21.87 14.89 -5.29
C ILE A 291 21.66 16.30 -4.76
N ALA A 292 20.80 17.05 -5.45
CA ALA A 292 20.23 18.29 -4.93
C ALA A 292 18.73 18.15 -4.71
N LEU A 293 18.20 18.70 -3.61
CA LEU A 293 16.75 18.79 -3.37
C LEU A 293 16.23 20.11 -3.92
N TYR A 294 15.15 20.11 -4.71
CA TYR A 294 14.59 21.34 -5.28
C TYR A 294 13.34 21.79 -4.53
N GLY A 295 13.45 22.94 -3.86
CA GLY A 295 12.48 23.61 -3.00
C GLY A 295 13.12 23.87 -1.64
N ALA A 296 13.04 25.08 -1.07
CA ALA A 296 13.57 25.38 0.27
C ALA A 296 12.47 25.60 1.33
N GLY A 297 11.33 24.92 1.19
CA GLY A 297 10.19 25.06 2.10
C GLY A 297 10.29 24.19 3.36
N ARG A 298 9.25 24.28 4.22
CA ARG A 298 9.08 23.39 5.39
C ARG A 298 9.10 21.90 5.04
N HIS A 299 8.70 21.57 3.83
CA HIS A 299 8.74 20.20 3.35
C HIS A 299 10.18 19.68 3.27
N THR A 300 11.08 20.47 2.70
CA THR A 300 12.50 20.14 2.57
C THR A 300 13.19 20.04 3.93
N GLU A 301 12.86 20.94 4.86
CA GLU A 301 13.30 20.83 6.27
C GLU A 301 12.96 19.47 6.89
N SER A 302 11.78 18.94 6.60
CA SER A 302 11.32 17.67 7.19
C SER A 302 12.01 16.43 6.60
N ILE A 303 12.45 16.48 5.33
CA ILE A 303 13.00 15.30 4.63
C ILE A 303 14.53 15.32 4.51
N LEU A 304 15.16 16.48 4.66
CA LEU A 304 16.60 16.64 4.54
C LEU A 304 17.40 15.86 5.60
N PRO A 305 16.95 15.73 6.86
CA PRO A 305 17.56 14.81 7.83
C PRO A 305 17.46 13.31 7.44
N GLY A 306 16.72 13.00 6.38
CA GLY A 306 16.24 11.67 5.99
C GLY A 306 17.29 10.62 5.63
N PRO A 307 16.87 9.50 5.01
CA PRO A 307 17.63 8.25 4.89
C PRO A 307 18.79 8.30 3.89
N TRP A 308 19.08 9.47 3.30
CA TRP A 308 20.07 9.63 2.24
C TRP A 308 21.43 9.02 2.59
N PRO A 309 22.06 9.37 3.74
CA PRO A 309 23.38 8.83 4.05
C PRO A 309 23.36 7.31 4.25
N ALA A 310 22.29 6.77 4.82
CA ALA A 310 22.11 5.33 5.03
C ALA A 310 21.95 4.57 3.69
N ALA A 311 21.32 5.19 2.68
CA ALA A 311 21.28 4.68 1.32
C ALA A 311 22.59 4.90 0.53
N GLY A 312 23.59 5.58 1.12
CA GLY A 312 24.82 5.97 0.43
C GLY A 312 24.62 7.07 -0.60
N VAL A 313 23.70 8.00 -0.33
CA VAL A 313 23.36 9.18 -1.13
C VAL A 313 23.63 10.43 -0.30
N GLN A 314 24.28 11.43 -0.88
CA GLN A 314 24.61 12.70 -0.26
C GLN A 314 23.77 13.82 -0.87
N VAL A 315 23.04 14.55 -0.02
CA VAL A 315 22.41 15.81 -0.43
C VAL A 315 23.45 16.93 -0.31
N VAL A 316 23.85 17.50 -1.45
CA VAL A 316 24.93 18.50 -1.51
C VAL A 316 24.44 19.94 -1.64
N ALA A 317 23.17 20.12 -2.04
CA ALA A 317 22.55 21.43 -2.18
C ALA A 317 21.02 21.35 -2.04
N VAL A 318 20.43 22.44 -1.55
CA VAL A 318 19.00 22.73 -1.68
C VAL A 318 18.85 23.82 -2.73
N LEU A 319 18.06 23.57 -3.78
CA LEU A 319 17.81 24.52 -4.85
C LEU A 319 16.56 25.35 -4.55
N ASP A 320 16.66 26.66 -4.70
CA ASP A 320 15.52 27.56 -4.57
C ASP A 320 15.62 28.72 -5.56
N ASP A 321 14.54 29.01 -6.26
CA ASP A 321 14.44 30.11 -7.24
C ASP A 321 14.71 31.48 -6.57
N HIS A 322 14.35 31.60 -5.30
CA HIS A 322 14.42 32.82 -4.50
C HIS A 322 15.45 32.71 -3.36
N ALA A 323 16.49 31.88 -3.50
CA ALA A 323 17.55 31.70 -2.52
C ALA A 323 17.93 33.03 -1.84
N ALA A 324 17.54 33.18 -0.57
CA ALA A 324 17.57 34.45 0.15
C ALA A 324 18.77 34.51 1.10
N ALA A 325 19.42 35.67 1.19
CA ALA A 325 20.63 35.85 2.02
C ALA A 325 20.40 35.61 3.53
N ASN A 326 19.15 35.75 4.00
CA ASN A 326 18.77 35.56 5.40
C ASN A 326 18.57 34.09 5.79
N ARG A 327 18.60 33.16 4.83
CA ARG A 327 18.47 31.72 5.09
C ARG A 327 19.44 30.94 4.20
N PRO A 328 20.73 30.90 4.56
CA PRO A 328 21.78 30.37 3.68
C PRO A 328 21.83 28.83 3.61
N SER A 329 21.19 28.12 4.54
CA SER A 329 21.22 26.65 4.59
C SER A 329 19.99 26.06 5.29
N ILE A 330 19.77 24.76 5.05
CA ILE A 330 18.84 23.90 5.80
C ILE A 330 19.66 22.72 6.33
N ALA A 331 19.62 22.46 7.64
CA ALA A 331 20.37 21.37 8.28
C ALA A 331 21.86 21.25 7.84
N GLY A 332 22.53 22.39 7.61
CA GLY A 332 23.92 22.43 7.16
C GLY A 332 24.14 22.26 5.65
N VAL A 333 23.11 21.97 4.86
CA VAL A 333 23.17 21.92 3.39
C VAL A 333 22.88 23.31 2.81
N PRO A 334 23.72 23.84 1.91
CA PRO A 334 23.56 25.19 1.38
C PRO A 334 22.31 25.33 0.51
N ILE A 335 21.60 26.45 0.66
CA ILE A 335 20.53 26.86 -0.27
C ILE A 335 21.16 27.70 -1.38
N VAL A 336 20.99 27.28 -2.62
CA VAL A 336 21.56 27.95 -3.80
C VAL A 336 20.52 28.08 -4.90
N ARG A 337 20.76 29.01 -5.84
CA ARG A 337 19.98 29.05 -7.08
C ARG A 337 20.35 27.87 -7.99
N PRO A 338 19.43 27.36 -8.81
CA PRO A 338 19.70 26.26 -9.75
C PRO A 338 20.91 26.49 -10.66
N GLU A 339 21.20 27.74 -11.00
CA GLU A 339 22.33 28.13 -11.86
C GLU A 339 23.66 28.20 -11.10
N ALA A 340 23.62 28.29 -9.78
CA ALA A 340 24.76 28.58 -8.90
C ALA A 340 25.19 27.36 -8.06
N LEU A 341 25.06 26.15 -8.61
CA LEU A 341 25.44 24.92 -7.92
C LEU A 341 26.93 24.92 -7.54
N PRO A 342 27.26 24.63 -6.27
CA PRO A 342 28.64 24.67 -5.79
C PRO A 342 29.47 23.48 -6.25
N VAL A 343 28.82 22.35 -6.58
CA VAL A 343 29.47 21.10 -6.99
C VAL A 343 28.62 20.37 -8.06
N PRO A 344 29.23 19.50 -8.89
CA PRO A 344 28.47 18.62 -9.77
C PRO A 344 27.55 17.69 -8.99
N ILE A 345 26.35 17.47 -9.54
CA ILE A 345 25.34 16.57 -9.00
C ILE A 345 24.97 15.52 -10.03
N ASP A 346 24.59 14.35 -9.55
CA ASP A 346 24.17 13.20 -10.35
C ASP A 346 22.66 13.22 -10.60
N ALA A 347 21.86 13.87 -9.74
CA ALA A 347 20.42 14.04 -9.92
C ALA A 347 19.85 15.23 -9.15
N VAL A 348 18.66 15.67 -9.57
CA VAL A 348 17.81 16.60 -8.81
C VAL A 348 16.57 15.85 -8.33
N VAL A 349 16.26 15.95 -7.05
CA VAL A 349 15.03 15.39 -6.46
C VAL A 349 14.11 16.55 -6.09
N VAL A 350 12.90 16.59 -6.64
CA VAL A 350 11.94 17.66 -6.37
C VAL A 350 11.32 17.47 -5.00
N SER A 351 11.52 18.46 -4.12
CA SER A 351 11.04 18.47 -2.75
C SER A 351 9.88 19.45 -2.59
N SER A 352 8.70 19.07 -3.10
CA SER A 352 7.48 19.84 -2.85
C SER A 352 6.24 18.97 -2.83
N ASP A 353 5.39 19.16 -1.81
CA ASP A 353 4.11 18.46 -1.67
C ASP A 353 2.93 19.19 -2.33
N ARG A 354 3.12 20.45 -2.78
CA ARG A 354 2.07 21.27 -3.40
C ARG A 354 2.34 21.67 -4.84
N PHE A 355 3.61 21.85 -5.19
CA PHE A 355 4.01 22.43 -6.48
C PHE A 355 5.01 21.53 -7.23
N GLU A 356 4.99 20.22 -6.95
CA GLU A 356 5.96 19.27 -7.46
C GLU A 356 6.09 19.32 -8.99
N GLU A 357 4.98 19.31 -9.74
CA GLU A 357 5.02 19.36 -11.21
C GLU A 357 5.64 20.66 -11.73
N ALA A 358 5.24 21.80 -11.15
CA ALA A 358 5.76 23.09 -11.57
C ALA A 358 7.26 23.21 -11.29
N ILE A 359 7.72 22.68 -10.15
CA ILE A 359 9.15 22.66 -9.80
C ILE A 359 9.90 21.64 -10.66
N ALA A 360 9.32 20.47 -10.94
CA ALA A 360 9.90 19.47 -11.82
C ALA A 360 10.11 20.00 -13.25
N ALA A 361 9.13 20.75 -13.77
CA ALA A 361 9.24 21.39 -15.08
C ALA A 361 10.38 22.43 -15.10
N ARG A 362 10.50 23.26 -14.05
CA ARG A 362 11.60 24.23 -13.94
C ARG A 362 12.95 23.54 -13.77
N ALA A 363 13.03 22.51 -12.94
CA ALA A 363 14.22 21.70 -12.79
C ALA A 363 14.65 21.08 -14.12
N ALA A 364 13.71 20.48 -14.86
CA ALA A 364 13.99 19.88 -16.16
C ALA A 364 14.55 20.90 -17.15
N ALA A 365 14.00 22.12 -17.19
CA ALA A 365 14.50 23.19 -18.06
C ALA A 365 15.97 23.56 -17.80
N VAL A 366 16.43 23.48 -16.55
CA VAL A 366 17.81 23.81 -16.17
C VAL A 366 18.76 22.61 -16.29
N PHE A 367 18.29 21.42 -15.93
CA PHE A 367 19.13 20.24 -15.69
C PHE A 367 19.12 19.20 -16.81
N ALA A 368 18.04 19.09 -17.59
CA ALA A 368 17.99 18.17 -18.72
C ALA A 368 19.06 18.47 -19.78
N PRO A 369 19.35 19.74 -20.16
CA PRO A 369 20.44 20.06 -21.07
C PRO A 369 21.84 19.67 -20.54
N ARG A 370 21.96 19.46 -19.22
CA ARG A 370 23.21 19.07 -18.55
C ARG A 370 23.32 17.56 -18.36
N GLY A 371 22.35 16.78 -18.86
CA GLY A 371 22.28 15.33 -18.66
C GLY A 371 21.96 14.91 -17.22
N VAL A 372 21.48 15.83 -16.38
CA VAL A 372 21.16 15.55 -14.97
C VAL A 372 19.67 15.18 -14.86
N PRO A 373 19.32 13.95 -14.47
CA PRO A 373 17.94 13.52 -14.31
C PRO A 373 17.23 14.27 -13.18
N VAL A 374 15.93 14.51 -13.39
CA VAL A 374 15.02 15.08 -12.39
C VAL A 374 14.07 14.00 -11.91
N LEU A 375 14.07 13.75 -10.61
CA LEU A 375 13.22 12.79 -9.92
C LEU A 375 12.12 13.53 -9.14
N LYS A 376 10.90 13.00 -9.16
CA LYS A 376 9.79 13.44 -8.32
C LYS A 376 9.72 12.54 -7.08
N LEU A 377 9.33 13.09 -5.93
CA LEU A 377 9.10 12.32 -4.70
C LEU A 377 7.68 11.73 -4.67
N TYR A 378 6.68 12.42 -5.22
CA TYR A 378 5.25 12.10 -5.10
C TYR A 378 4.59 11.90 -6.45
N GLY A 379 5.33 11.35 -7.42
CA GLY A 379 4.94 11.24 -8.83
C GLY A 379 3.43 11.18 -9.09
N ARG A 380 2.94 12.10 -9.91
CA ARG A 380 1.78 11.80 -10.77
C ARG A 380 2.22 11.01 -11.98
#